data_AF-A0A920RVP6-F1
#
_entry.id   AF-A0A920RVP6-F1
#
_cell.length_a   1.000
_cell.length_b   1.000
_cell.length_c   1.000
_cell.angle_alpha   90.00
_cell.angle_beta   90.00
_cell.angle_gamma   90.00
#
_symmetry.space_group_name_H-M   'P 1'
#
loop_
_entity.id
_entity.type
_entity.pdbx_description
1 polymer ?
#
loop_
_entity_poly.entity_id
_entity_poly.type
_entity_poly.pdbx_seq_one_letter_code
_entity_poly.pdbx_strand_id
1 'polypeptide(L)'
;MDLYVEKYQSCGDAENEKHYHPVGTLVYMIDGKAASLSSGEWEEYSKGSYWFEPSMWVHGGNEPDQPKFGDDQCRQTLVIRASRKGEEPTVFVK
;
A
#
# COMPACT_ATOMS: atom_id res chain seq x y z
N MET A 1 -17.81 1.37 12.53
CA MET A 1 -16.62 1.70 11.74
C MET A 1 -15.48 1.18 12.56
N ASP A 2 -14.62 0.41 11.91
CA ASP A 2 -13.52 -0.28 12.57
C ASP A 2 -12.22 0.32 12.06
N LEU A 3 -11.27 0.54 12.97
CA LEU A 3 -9.97 1.12 12.70
C LEU A 3 -8.90 0.03 12.84
N TYR A 4 -8.06 -0.11 11.83
CA TYR A 4 -6.99 -1.09 11.78
C TYR A 4 -5.66 -0.32 11.71
N VAL A 5 -4.74 -0.68 12.59
CA VAL A 5 -3.41 -0.07 12.69
C VAL A 5 -2.40 -1.20 12.73
N GLU A 6 -1.65 -1.36 11.65
CA GLU A 6 -0.82 -2.54 11.43
C GLU A 6 0.57 -2.17 10.95
N LYS A 7 1.57 -2.91 11.42
CA LYS A 7 2.94 -2.83 10.92
C LYS A 7 3.17 -3.95 9.91
N TYR A 8 3.59 -3.60 8.71
CA TYR A 8 3.98 -4.55 7.68
C TYR A 8 5.48 -4.52 7.42
N GLN A 9 6.04 -5.68 7.09
CA GLN A 9 7.42 -5.82 6.64
C GLN A 9 7.47 -6.79 5.47
N SER A 10 8.14 -6.40 4.39
CA SER A 10 8.39 -7.24 3.23
C SER A 10 9.76 -6.92 2.64
N CYS A 11 10.37 -7.89 1.98
CA CYS A 11 11.62 -7.71 1.23
C CYS A 11 11.40 -8.08 -0.24
N GLY A 12 12.16 -7.43 -1.11
CA GLY A 12 12.00 -7.52 -2.55
C GLY A 12 10.81 -6.75 -3.09
N ASP A 13 10.70 -6.77 -4.42
CA ASP A 13 9.59 -6.13 -5.12
C ASP A 13 8.30 -6.90 -4.85
N ALA A 14 7.30 -6.21 -4.33
CA ALA A 14 6.06 -6.86 -3.92
C ALA A 14 5.14 -7.11 -5.11
N GLU A 15 4.84 -8.38 -5.37
CA GLU A 15 3.74 -8.81 -6.24
C GLU A 15 2.42 -8.79 -5.45
N ASN A 16 1.95 -7.60 -5.11
CA ASN A 16 0.69 -7.46 -4.38
C ASN A 16 -0.46 -8.02 -5.24
N GLU A 17 -1.40 -8.76 -4.65
CA GLU A 17 -2.65 -9.10 -5.33
C GLU A 17 -3.44 -7.83 -5.64
N LYS A 18 -4.23 -7.83 -6.72
CA LYS A 18 -5.06 -6.66 -7.08
C LYS A 18 -6.18 -6.48 -6.05
N HIS A 19 -6.32 -5.29 -5.49
CA HIS A 19 -7.29 -5.01 -4.41
C HIS A 19 -7.72 -3.55 -4.38
N TYR A 20 -8.65 -3.23 -3.48
CA TYR A 20 -9.02 -1.85 -3.12
C TYR A 20 -9.36 -1.73 -1.63
N HIS A 21 -9.40 -0.49 -1.15
CA HIS A 21 -9.79 -0.14 0.22
C HIS A 21 -11.11 0.64 0.23
N PRO A 22 -12.19 0.15 0.88
CA PRO A 22 -13.48 0.82 0.84
C PRO A 22 -13.49 2.27 1.35
N VAL A 23 -12.66 2.58 2.35
CA VAL A 23 -12.58 3.91 3.00
C VAL A 23 -11.21 4.57 2.78
N GLY A 24 -10.33 3.94 2.00
CA GLY A 24 -8.96 4.38 1.77
C GLY A 24 -7.99 3.99 2.89
N THR A 25 -6.71 4.24 2.65
CA THR A 25 -5.60 3.80 3.51
C THR A 25 -4.55 4.89 3.61
N LEU A 26 -4.02 5.12 4.82
CA LEU A 26 -2.78 5.87 5.00
C LEU A 26 -1.62 4.88 5.16
N VAL A 27 -0.57 5.04 4.36
CA VAL A 27 0.65 4.25 4.46
C VAL A 27 1.81 5.17 4.82
N TYR A 28 2.52 4.83 5.89
CA TYR A 28 3.68 5.56 6.37
C TYR A 28 4.93 4.68 6.34
N MET A 29 6.03 5.20 5.78
CA MET A 29 7.30 4.50 5.66
C MET A 29 8.11 4.59 6.97
N ILE A 30 8.25 3.46 7.66
CA ILE A 30 9.13 3.33 8.82
C ILE A 30 10.58 3.15 8.38
N ASP A 31 10.82 2.33 7.35
CA ASP A 31 12.15 2.07 6.81
C ASP A 31 12.09 1.54 5.37
N GLY A 32 13.21 1.61 4.65
CA GLY A 32 13.34 1.15 3.27
C GLY A 32 12.71 2.09 2.23
N LYS A 33 12.36 1.53 1.07
CA LYS A 33 11.74 2.23 -0.06
C LYS A 33 10.46 1.52 -0.51
N ALA A 34 9.55 2.29 -1.12
CA ALA A 34 8.34 1.80 -1.77
C ALA A 34 7.98 2.75 -2.92
N ALA A 35 7.05 2.33 -3.78
CA ALA A 35 6.47 3.21 -4.79
C ALA A 35 4.95 3.06 -4.81
N SER A 36 4.25 4.15 -5.12
CA SER A 36 2.80 4.18 -5.29
C SER A 36 2.43 5.02 -6.51
N LEU A 37 1.35 4.61 -7.19
CA LEU A 37 0.71 5.34 -8.29
C LEU A 37 -0.50 6.16 -7.80
N SER A 38 -0.66 6.35 -6.48
CA SER A 38 -1.86 6.95 -5.88
C SER A 38 -2.13 8.40 -6.30
N SER A 39 -1.10 9.13 -6.75
CA SER A 39 -1.23 10.50 -7.26
C SER A 39 -1.56 10.58 -8.75
N GLY A 40 -1.54 9.45 -9.47
CA GLY A 40 -1.69 9.36 -10.92
C GLY A 40 -0.36 9.19 -11.67
N GLU A 41 0.77 9.39 -10.99
CA GLU A 41 2.13 9.10 -11.51
C GLU A 41 2.92 8.30 -10.48
N TRP A 42 3.92 7.54 -10.92
CA TRP A 42 4.74 6.73 -10.01
C TRP A 42 5.61 7.62 -9.15
N GLU A 43 5.41 7.54 -7.84
CA GLU A 43 6.22 8.24 -6.85
C GLU A 43 6.96 7.25 -5.96
N GLU A 44 8.23 7.53 -5.68
CA GLU A 44 9.03 6.77 -4.72
C GLU A 44 8.93 7.39 -3.32
N TYR A 45 8.74 6.52 -2.34
CA TYR A 45 8.60 6.85 -0.93
C TYR A 45 9.73 6.21 -0.14
N SER A 46 10.31 6.96 0.78
CA SER A 46 11.39 6.50 1.67
C SER A 46 11.07 6.79 3.13
N LYS A 47 11.92 6.34 4.05
CA LYS A 47 11.75 6.53 5.50
C LYS A 47 11.26 7.94 5.86
N GLY A 48 10.16 8.00 6.63
CA GLY A 48 9.55 9.24 7.10
C GLY A 48 8.49 9.82 6.16
N SER A 49 8.38 9.33 4.93
CA SER A 49 7.33 9.73 3.99
C SER A 49 6.03 8.94 4.20
N TYR A 50 4.94 9.43 3.59
CA TYR A 50 3.65 8.78 3.59
C TYR A 50 2.88 9.09 2.32
N TRP A 51 1.91 8.23 2.00
CA TRP A 51 0.92 8.49 0.97
C TRP A 51 -0.46 8.02 1.42
N PHE A 52 -1.47 8.49 0.70
CA PHE A 52 -2.85 8.07 0.87
C PHE A 52 -3.31 7.30 -0.36
N GLU A 53 -3.89 6.13 -0.13
CA GLU A 53 -4.52 5.31 -1.16
C GLU A 53 -6.02 5.63 -1.18
N PRO A 54 -6.56 6.19 -2.28
CA PRO A 54 -7.94 6.65 -2.30
C PRO A 54 -8.97 5.53 -2.10
N SER A 55 -10.12 5.90 -1.53
CA SER A 55 -11.25 4.98 -1.38
C SER A 55 -11.65 4.36 -2.72
N MET A 56 -11.91 3.07 -2.72
CA MET A 56 -12.31 2.28 -3.90
C MET A 56 -11.28 2.27 -5.03
N TRP A 57 -10.05 2.76 -4.81
CA TRP A 57 -8.99 2.73 -5.81
C TRP A 57 -8.45 1.31 -5.97
N VAL A 58 -8.67 0.74 -7.15
CA VAL A 58 -8.16 -0.59 -7.50
C VAL A 58 -6.70 -0.47 -7.90
N HIS A 59 -5.82 -1.13 -7.15
CA HIS A 59 -4.37 -1.11 -7.36
C HIS A 59 -3.73 -2.45 -6.94
N GLY A 60 -2.41 -2.55 -7.10
CA GLY A 60 -1.68 -3.83 -6.99
C GLY A 60 -1.76 -4.63 -8.30
N GLY A 61 -1.27 -5.86 -8.25
CA GLY A 61 -0.99 -6.67 -9.43
C GLY A 61 0.41 -6.40 -10.01
N ASN A 62 0.67 -6.97 -11.19
CA ASN A 62 1.91 -6.74 -11.91
C ASN A 62 1.75 -5.53 -12.85
N GLU A 63 2.28 -4.39 -12.40
CA GLU A 63 2.30 -3.15 -13.18
C GLU A 63 3.70 -2.99 -13.83
N PRO A 64 3.80 -2.93 -15.16
CA PRO A 64 5.09 -3.00 -15.87
C PRO A 64 6.02 -1.82 -15.56
N ASP A 65 5.44 -0.64 -15.28
CA ASP A 65 6.18 0.60 -15.05
C ASP A 65 6.46 0.86 -13.55
N GLN A 66 6.13 -0.10 -12.68
CA GLN A 66 6.38 0.02 -11.24
C GLN A 66 7.89 0.11 -10.97
N PRO A 67 8.35 1.12 -10.20
CA PRO A 67 9.73 1.19 -9.74
C PRO A 67 10.15 -0.09 -9.01
N LYS A 68 11.35 -0.59 -9.35
CA LYS A 68 11.95 -1.79 -8.78
C LYS A 68 13.08 -1.40 -7.82
N PHE A 69 13.08 -2.00 -6.63
CA PHE A 69 14.07 -1.72 -5.58
C PHE A 69 15.05 -2.88 -5.38
N GLY A 70 14.78 -4.04 -6.00
CA GLY A 70 15.61 -5.23 -5.93
C GLY A 70 15.33 -6.10 -4.69
N ASP A 71 15.69 -7.38 -4.81
CA ASP A 71 15.32 -8.42 -3.83
C ASP A 71 15.93 -8.20 -2.43
N ASP A 72 17.07 -7.52 -2.35
CA ASP A 72 17.77 -7.26 -1.09
C ASP A 72 17.17 -6.08 -0.29
N GLN A 73 16.25 -5.33 -0.89
CA GLN A 73 15.63 -4.18 -0.23
C GLN A 73 14.43 -4.63 0.63
N CYS A 74 14.51 -4.40 1.94
CA CYS A 74 13.39 -4.60 2.86
C CYS A 74 12.71 -3.28 3.22
N ARG A 75 11.38 -3.24 3.19
CA ARG A 75 10.57 -2.10 3.61
C ARG A 75 9.79 -2.41 4.87
N GLN A 76 9.57 -1.40 5.69
CA GLN A 76 8.67 -1.44 6.83
C GLN A 76 7.67 -0.29 6.73
N THR A 77 6.38 -0.61 6.86
CA THR A 77 5.31 0.40 6.81
C THR A 77 4.40 0.30 8.02
N LEU A 78 3.87 1.45 8.44
CA LEU A 78 2.67 1.55 9.25
C LEU A 78 1.49 1.78 8.30
N VAL A 79 0.48 0.93 8.37
CA VAL A 79 -0.71 0.99 7.53
C VAL A 79 -1.91 1.25 8.44
N ILE A 80 -2.66 2.32 8.15
CA ILE A 80 -3.86 2.71 8.88
C ILE A 80 -5.05 2.63 7.92
N ARG A 81 -6.01 1.78 8.26
CA ARG A 81 -7.20 1.52 7.44
C ARG A 81 -8.47 1.70 8.24
N ALA A 82 -9.53 2.06 7.53
CA ALA A 82 -10.87 2.08 8.08
C ALA A 82 -11.79 1.16 7.28
N SER A 83 -12.77 0.57 7.96
CA SER A 83 -13.89 -0.12 7.30
C SER A 83 -15.23 0.27 7.91
N ARG A 84 -16.29 0.16 7.10
CA ARG A 84 -17.66 0.27 7.61
C ARG A 84 -18.02 -1.02 8.32
N LYS A 85 -19.04 -0.96 9.19
CA LYS A 85 -19.47 -2.13 9.95
C LYS A 85 -19.89 -3.26 8.99
N GLY A 86 -19.22 -4.41 9.09
CA GLY A 86 -19.48 -5.57 8.24
C GLY A 86 -18.73 -5.57 6.90
N GLU A 87 -17.81 -4.63 6.67
CA GLU A 87 -16.91 -4.61 5.51
C GLU A 87 -15.47 -4.93 5.94
N GLU A 88 -14.74 -5.61 5.07
CA GLU A 88 -13.30 -5.79 5.22
C GLU A 88 -12.54 -4.50 4.90
N PRO A 89 -11.42 -4.18 5.58
CA PRO A 89 -10.62 -2.99 5.28
C PRO A 89 -9.84 -3.11 3.94
N THR A 90 -9.82 -4.29 3.33
CA THR A 90 -9.20 -4.57 2.04
C THR A 90 -9.99 -5.64 1.32
N VAL A 91 -10.31 -5.40 0.05
CA VAL A 91 -11.09 -6.34 -0.77
C VAL A 91 -10.29 -6.69 -2.01
N PHE A 92 -9.95 -7.97 -2.15
CA PHE A 92 -9.22 -8.48 -3.30
C PHE A 92 -10.13 -8.66 -4.52
N VAL A 93 -9.60 -8.28 -5.69
CA VAL A 93 -10.27 -8.41 -6.99
C VAL A 93 -9.80 -9.71 -7.63
N LYS A 94 -10.74 -10.56 -8.00
CA LYS A 94 -10.50 -11.82 -8.72
C LYS A 94 -10.45 -11.61 -10.22
#